data_AF-A0AA88WIE0-F1
#
_entry.id   AF-A0AA88WIE0-F1
#
_cell.length_a   1.000
_cell.length_b   1.000
_cell.length_c   1.000
_cell.angle_alpha   90.00
_cell.angle_beta   90.00
_cell.angle_gamma   90.00
#
_symmetry.space_group_name_H-M   'P 1'
#
loop_
_entity.id
_entity.type
_entity.pdbx_description
1 polymer ?
#
loop_
_entity_poly.entity_id
_entity_poly.type
_entity_poly.pdbx_seq_one_letter_code
_entity_poly.pdbx_strand_id
1 'polypeptide(L)'
;MPLSVVAPLLANYRKDSDGSRSLDLGQRPRFGPIHKHRRRRSTRSELDGKEAPSSMASSSISSGALVTLQELNPSSPYFKQGASLRATGKLQDYNVEAGIATLVDGSATLKIDTQHLHLNLRVGSLYQFIGELFFEPNNEAVLKARVGRNVDGMDLKLYHQSLQLLREFQAEQNNGRTP
;
A
#
# COMPACT_ATOMS: atom_id res chain seq x y z
N MET A 1 23.76 -34.56 -41.66
CA MET A 1 23.49 -34.07 -43.02
C MET A 1 22.07 -33.50 -43.06
N PRO A 2 21.81 -32.28 -43.56
CA PRO A 2 22.57 -31.05 -43.32
C PRO A 2 21.67 -29.81 -43.00
N LEU A 3 22.31 -28.77 -42.45
CA LEU A 3 22.22 -27.33 -42.76
C LEU A 3 20.81 -26.72 -42.99
N SER A 4 20.41 -25.69 -42.24
CA SER A 4 20.67 -24.26 -42.54
C SER A 4 19.58 -23.45 -41.77
N VAL A 5 19.65 -22.17 -41.40
CA VAL A 5 20.26 -20.95 -41.95
C VAL A 5 20.44 -19.94 -40.79
N VAL A 6 21.53 -19.18 -40.86
CA VAL A 6 21.87 -17.98 -40.08
C VAL A 6 21.28 -16.73 -40.75
N ALA A 7 20.74 -15.77 -39.97
CA ALA A 7 20.87 -14.33 -40.24
C ALA A 7 20.37 -13.46 -39.05
N PRO A 8 21.22 -12.56 -38.50
CA PRO A 8 20.81 -11.44 -37.67
C PRO A 8 20.80 -10.14 -38.51
N LEU A 9 19.87 -9.20 -38.26
CA LEU A 9 19.93 -7.89 -38.92
C LEU A 9 19.36 -6.73 -38.09
N LEU A 10 20.29 -5.84 -37.74
CA LEU A 10 20.22 -4.37 -37.62
C LEU A 10 19.48 -3.70 -36.44
N ALA A 11 20.33 -3.18 -35.56
CA ALA A 11 20.14 -1.95 -34.80
C ALA A 11 19.80 -0.75 -35.71
N ASN A 12 18.99 0.17 -35.19
CA ASN A 12 19.00 1.57 -35.61
C ASN A 12 18.93 2.46 -34.38
N TYR A 13 20.12 2.92 -33.99
CA TYR A 13 20.36 4.02 -33.07
C TYR A 13 20.16 5.32 -33.84
N ARG A 14 19.19 6.16 -33.45
CA ARG A 14 19.06 7.53 -33.98
C ARG A 14 19.30 8.51 -32.85
N LYS A 15 20.44 9.18 -32.96
CA LYS A 15 20.94 10.25 -32.11
C LYS A 15 20.61 11.55 -32.83
N ASP A 16 19.71 12.35 -32.28
CA ASP A 16 19.53 13.74 -32.72
C ASP A 16 20.04 14.69 -31.63
N SER A 17 20.80 15.65 -32.13
CA SER A 17 21.69 16.58 -31.47
C SER A 17 21.02 17.94 -31.23
N ASP A 18 21.50 18.61 -30.17
CA ASP A 18 21.63 20.07 -29.97
C ASP A 18 20.65 21.04 -30.63
N GLY A 19 20.03 21.88 -29.79
CA GLY A 19 19.23 23.02 -30.23
C GLY A 19 18.97 24.03 -29.10
N SER A 20 20.03 24.58 -28.52
CA SER A 20 19.97 25.75 -27.63
C SER A 20 19.27 26.93 -28.32
N ARG A 21 18.18 27.45 -27.74
CA ARG A 21 17.75 28.85 -27.96
C ARG A 21 17.23 29.50 -26.67
N SER A 22 17.86 30.65 -26.44
CA SER A 22 17.78 31.64 -25.37
C SER A 22 16.39 32.22 -25.08
N LEU A 23 16.18 32.49 -23.78
CA LEU A 23 15.47 33.59 -23.10
C LEU A 23 14.35 34.34 -23.86
N ASP A 24 13.15 34.30 -23.27
CA ASP A 24 12.27 35.49 -23.27
C ASP A 24 11.66 35.70 -21.87
N LEU A 25 11.96 36.86 -21.30
CA LEU A 25 11.50 37.35 -20.00
C LEU A 25 10.20 38.15 -20.23
N GLY A 26 9.11 37.42 -20.45
CA GLY A 26 7.78 37.97 -20.68
C GLY A 26 7.00 38.23 -19.38
N GLN A 27 7.19 39.43 -18.83
CA GLN A 27 6.18 40.30 -18.18
C GLN A 27 5.11 39.69 -17.26
N ARG A 28 5.27 40.00 -15.96
CA ARG A 28 4.26 39.81 -14.90
C ARG A 28 3.12 40.83 -15.03
N PRO A 29 1.84 40.42 -15.09
CA PRO A 29 0.73 41.36 -14.90
C PRO A 29 0.51 41.65 -13.40
N ARG A 30 0.49 42.93 -13.06
CA ARG A 30 0.19 43.45 -11.71
C ARG A 30 -1.31 43.33 -11.43
N PHE A 31 -1.67 42.54 -10.41
CA PHE A 31 -3.04 42.52 -9.88
C PHE A 31 -3.27 43.73 -8.96
N GLY A 32 -4.28 44.54 -9.30
CA GLY A 32 -4.77 45.65 -8.49
C GLY A 32 -5.61 45.18 -7.28
N PRO A 33 -5.89 46.09 -6.33
CA PRO A 33 -6.45 45.74 -5.03
C PRO A 33 -7.95 45.39 -5.07
N ILE A 34 -8.28 44.22 -4.54
CA ILE A 34 -9.66 43.72 -4.38
C ILE A 34 -10.38 44.44 -3.23
N HIS A 35 -11.57 44.94 -3.52
CA HIS A 35 -12.47 45.62 -2.60
C HIS A 35 -12.95 44.68 -1.46
N LYS A 36 -12.79 45.13 -0.22
CA LYS A 36 -13.30 44.46 0.98
C LYS A 36 -14.80 44.75 1.15
N HIS A 37 -15.67 43.83 0.76
CA HIS A 37 -17.08 43.88 1.18
C HIS A 37 -17.23 43.40 2.62
N ARG A 38 -17.40 44.39 3.51
CA ARG A 38 -17.74 44.28 4.92
C ARG A 38 -19.18 43.78 5.07
N ARG A 39 -19.39 42.46 5.17
CA ARG A 39 -20.70 41.88 5.48
C ARG A 39 -21.04 42.10 6.97
N ARG A 40 -22.22 42.69 7.18
CA ARG A 40 -22.83 43.00 8.48
C ARG A 40 -23.10 41.73 9.29
N ARG A 41 -22.70 41.75 10.57
CA ARG A 41 -23.25 40.85 11.60
C ARG A 41 -24.71 41.24 11.84
N SER A 42 -25.60 40.26 11.77
CA SER A 42 -26.93 40.32 12.38
C SER A 42 -27.09 39.08 13.26
N THR A 43 -27.48 39.30 14.50
CA THR A 43 -27.59 38.32 15.57
C THR A 43 -29.01 37.76 15.69
N ARG A 44 -29.08 36.43 15.74
CA ARG A 44 -29.89 35.56 16.64
C ARG A 44 -31.43 35.57 16.56
N SER A 45 -31.97 34.40 16.21
CA SER A 45 -33.05 33.65 16.90
C SER A 45 -33.19 32.29 16.17
N GLU A 46 -32.66 31.17 16.66
CA GLU A 46 -33.27 30.23 17.62
C GLU A 46 -34.72 29.86 17.27
N LEU A 47 -34.92 28.72 16.60
CA LEU A 47 -35.75 27.58 17.02
C LEU A 47 -35.80 26.50 15.92
N ASP A 48 -35.91 25.27 16.40
CA ASP A 48 -36.53 24.09 15.80
C ASP A 48 -35.71 23.08 14.97
N GLY A 49 -36.04 21.82 15.27
CA GLY A 49 -35.20 20.65 15.12
C GLY A 49 -34.66 20.38 13.72
N LYS A 50 -33.36 20.06 13.68
CA LYS A 50 -32.77 19.25 12.63
C LYS A 50 -31.97 18.15 13.30
N GLU A 51 -32.46 16.92 13.15
CA GLU A 51 -31.59 15.74 13.20
C GLU A 51 -30.36 16.06 12.36
N ALA A 52 -29.22 16.21 13.04
CA ALA A 52 -27.96 16.29 12.34
C ALA A 52 -27.82 14.96 11.58
N PRO A 53 -27.64 14.96 10.25
CA PRO A 53 -27.28 13.75 9.55
C PRO A 53 -26.04 13.23 10.27
N SER A 54 -26.14 11.99 10.78
CA SER A 54 -25.02 11.25 11.35
C SER A 54 -23.82 11.53 10.48
N SER A 55 -22.85 12.29 11.02
CA SER A 55 -21.55 12.49 10.39
C SER A 55 -21.15 11.11 9.89
N MET A 56 -21.17 10.89 8.57
CA MET A 56 -20.57 9.70 7.98
C MET A 56 -19.19 9.69 8.57
N ALA A 57 -18.94 8.78 9.51
CA ALA A 57 -17.61 8.52 9.99
C ALA A 57 -16.88 8.13 8.72
N SER A 58 -16.10 9.04 8.16
CA SER A 58 -15.11 8.69 7.16
C SER A 58 -14.13 7.82 7.94
N SER A 59 -14.42 6.51 7.99
CA SER A 59 -13.51 5.53 8.54
C SER A 59 -12.27 5.62 7.67
N SER A 60 -11.27 6.36 8.13
CA SER A 60 -10.02 6.52 7.42
C SER A 60 -9.37 5.14 7.40
N ILE A 61 -9.36 4.54 6.22
CA ILE A 61 -8.73 3.24 6.02
C ILE A 61 -7.24 3.40 6.32
N SER A 62 -6.77 2.73 7.37
CA SER A 62 -5.37 2.81 7.78
C SER A 62 -4.46 2.19 6.72
N SER A 63 -3.31 2.81 6.49
CA SER A 63 -2.28 2.23 5.63
C SER A 63 -1.78 0.91 6.22
N GLY A 64 -1.57 -0.08 5.36
CA GLY A 64 -1.02 -1.37 5.78
C GLY A 64 0.46 -1.23 6.13
N ALA A 65 0.81 -1.42 7.39
CA ALA A 65 2.20 -1.49 7.81
C ALA A 65 2.87 -2.70 7.12
N LEU A 66 3.96 -2.48 6.39
CA LEU A 66 4.72 -3.59 5.80
C LEU A 66 5.27 -4.44 6.93
N VAL A 67 5.05 -5.75 6.87
CA VAL A 67 5.54 -6.70 7.88
C VAL A 67 5.99 -7.99 7.19
N THR A 68 7.02 -8.59 7.74
CA THR A 68 7.38 -9.98 7.48
C THR A 68 6.52 -10.90 8.34
N LEU A 69 6.31 -12.16 7.93
CA LEU A 69 5.46 -13.05 8.72
C LEU A 69 6.10 -13.42 10.06
N GLN A 70 7.44 -13.40 10.16
CA GLN A 70 8.19 -13.68 11.39
C GLN A 70 8.05 -12.55 12.43
N GLU A 71 7.74 -11.33 11.98
CA GLU A 71 7.42 -10.19 12.86
C GLU A 71 6.01 -10.30 13.48
N LEU A 72 5.15 -11.22 13.04
CA LEU A 72 3.81 -11.42 13.58
C LEU A 72 3.81 -12.39 14.76
N ASN A 73 4.56 -12.02 15.80
CA ASN A 73 4.58 -12.72 17.08
C ASN A 73 3.87 -11.90 18.18
N PRO A 74 3.37 -12.53 19.27
CA PRO A 74 2.64 -11.83 20.33
C PRO A 74 3.37 -10.67 21.02
N SER A 75 4.71 -10.63 20.95
CA SER A 75 5.51 -9.53 21.53
C SER A 75 5.67 -8.34 20.59
N SER A 76 5.25 -8.48 19.33
CA SER A 76 5.42 -7.48 18.28
C SER A 76 4.36 -6.39 18.35
N PRO A 77 4.71 -5.11 18.07
CA PRO A 77 3.73 -4.02 17.99
C PRO A 77 2.72 -4.19 16.84
N TYR A 78 2.99 -5.09 15.89
CA TYR A 78 2.11 -5.41 14.77
C TYR A 78 1.05 -6.45 15.13
N PHE A 79 1.25 -7.22 16.20
CA PHE A 79 0.35 -8.29 16.63
C PHE A 79 -0.73 -7.75 17.57
N LYS A 80 -1.61 -6.91 17.03
CA LYS A 80 -2.72 -6.31 17.77
C LYS A 80 -4.01 -6.33 16.97
N GLN A 81 -5.12 -6.35 17.69
CA GLN A 81 -6.45 -6.40 17.12
C GLN A 81 -6.68 -5.16 16.23
N GLY A 82 -7.12 -5.37 14.99
CA GLY A 82 -7.36 -4.32 14.01
C GLY A 82 -6.10 -3.67 13.42
N ALA A 83 -4.90 -4.25 13.62
CA ALA A 83 -3.70 -3.76 12.97
C ALA A 83 -3.84 -3.85 11.44
N SER A 84 -3.68 -2.73 10.73
CA SER A 84 -3.62 -2.74 9.26
C SER A 84 -2.21 -3.15 8.82
N LEU A 85 -2.10 -4.27 8.12
CA LEU A 85 -0.84 -4.91 7.76
C LEU A 85 -0.76 -5.16 6.26
N ARG A 86 0.46 -5.14 5.73
CA ARG A 86 0.81 -5.64 4.40
C ARG A 86 1.73 -6.84 4.55
N ALA A 87 1.17 -8.02 4.30
CA ALA A 87 1.86 -9.30 4.41
C ALA A 87 2.16 -9.84 3.01
N THR A 88 3.36 -10.42 2.85
CA THR A 88 3.81 -11.05 1.62
C THR A 88 4.25 -12.47 1.93
N GLY A 89 3.88 -13.43 1.09
CA GLY A 89 4.27 -14.81 1.30
C GLY A 89 3.87 -15.71 0.14
N LYS A 90 4.35 -16.95 0.17
CA LYS A 90 3.93 -18.00 -0.74
C LYS A 90 2.60 -18.57 -0.26
N LEU A 91 1.64 -18.73 -1.16
CA LEU A 91 0.39 -19.41 -0.84
C LEU A 91 0.67 -20.91 -0.73
N GLN A 92 0.49 -21.48 0.46
CA GLN A 92 0.69 -22.91 0.71
C GLN A 92 -0.58 -23.71 0.54
N ASP A 93 -1.71 -23.17 0.97
CA ASP A 93 -3.01 -23.84 0.92
C ASP A 93 -4.14 -22.83 0.76
N TYR A 94 -5.27 -23.26 0.22
CA TYR A 94 -6.47 -22.44 0.07
C TYR A 94 -7.74 -23.27 0.21
N ASN A 95 -8.50 -23.00 1.28
CA ASN A 95 -9.85 -23.51 1.44
C ASN A 95 -10.85 -22.57 0.78
N VAL A 96 -11.37 -22.99 -0.37
CA VAL A 96 -12.32 -22.22 -1.18
C VAL A 96 -13.67 -22.03 -0.46
N GLU A 97 -14.13 -23.04 0.28
CA GLU A 97 -15.43 -23.00 0.96
C GLU A 97 -15.43 -22.03 2.14
N ALA A 98 -14.37 -22.05 2.94
CA ALA A 98 -14.20 -21.12 4.05
C ALA A 98 -13.70 -19.73 3.61
N GLY A 99 -13.12 -19.61 2.42
CA GLY A 99 -12.43 -18.41 1.96
C GLY A 99 -11.16 -18.12 2.76
N ILE A 100 -10.44 -19.17 3.19
CA ILE A 100 -9.25 -19.06 4.04
C ILE A 100 -8.02 -19.54 3.26
N ALA A 101 -7.06 -18.65 3.08
CA ALA A 101 -5.75 -18.92 2.49
C ALA A 101 -4.66 -19.02 3.57
N THR A 102 -3.71 -19.93 3.38
CA THR A 102 -2.55 -20.06 4.27
C THR A 102 -1.31 -19.55 3.55
N LEU A 103 -0.76 -18.44 4.04
CA LEU A 103 0.49 -17.86 3.57
C LEU A 103 1.66 -18.37 4.38
N VAL A 104 2.78 -18.63 3.71
CA VAL A 104 4.03 -19.04 4.34
C VAL A 104 5.20 -18.20 3.87
N ASP A 105 6.10 -17.92 4.81
CA ASP A 105 7.37 -17.25 4.57
C ASP A 105 8.41 -17.82 5.55
N GLY A 106 9.38 -18.58 5.03
CA GLY A 106 10.28 -19.39 5.84
C GLY A 106 9.53 -20.38 6.72
N SER A 107 9.67 -20.26 8.04
CA SER A 107 8.98 -21.08 9.04
C SER A 107 7.70 -20.43 9.60
N ALA A 108 7.37 -19.21 9.20
CA ALA A 108 6.21 -18.49 9.69
C ALA A 108 5.02 -18.68 8.75
N THR A 109 3.83 -18.78 9.34
CA THR A 109 2.57 -19.00 8.63
C THR A 109 1.52 -17.99 9.07
N LEU A 110 0.68 -17.53 8.15
CA LEU A 110 -0.41 -16.60 8.44
C LEU A 110 -1.68 -17.03 7.70
N LYS A 111 -2.80 -17.13 8.41
CA LYS A 111 -4.12 -17.31 7.81
C LYS A 111 -4.64 -15.99 7.27
N ILE A 112 -5.15 -16.02 6.05
CA ILE A 112 -5.73 -14.87 5.36
C ILE A 112 -7.19 -15.19 5.07
N ASP A 113 -8.09 -14.36 5.58
CA ASP A 113 -9.49 -14.37 5.19
C ASP A 113 -9.66 -13.56 3.89
N THR A 114 -10.09 -14.25 2.85
CA THR A 114 -10.28 -13.73 1.49
C THR A 114 -11.74 -13.73 1.07
N GLN A 115 -12.70 -13.87 1.99
CA GLN A 115 -14.14 -13.93 1.67
C GLN A 115 -14.65 -12.72 0.89
N HIS A 116 -14.00 -11.56 1.07
CA HIS A 116 -14.35 -10.32 0.39
C HIS A 116 -13.52 -10.05 -0.88
N LEU A 117 -12.70 -11.00 -1.33
CA LEU A 117 -11.82 -10.86 -2.47
C LEU A 117 -12.21 -11.79 -3.62
N HIS A 118 -12.39 -11.23 -4.81
CA HIS A 118 -12.55 -12.00 -6.05
C HIS A 118 -11.18 -12.20 -6.71
N LEU A 119 -10.41 -13.17 -6.22
CA LEU A 119 -9.06 -13.47 -6.73
C LEU A 119 -8.93 -14.95 -7.08
N ASN A 120 -8.28 -15.23 -8.21
CA ASN A 120 -7.88 -16.57 -8.59
C ASN A 120 -6.57 -16.92 -7.89
N LEU A 121 -6.69 -17.56 -6.72
CA LEU A 121 -5.55 -17.97 -5.91
C LEU A 121 -4.95 -19.28 -6.43
N ARG A 122 -3.63 -19.30 -6.64
CA ARG A 122 -2.86 -20.45 -7.10
C ARG A 122 -1.89 -20.89 -6.00
N VAL A 123 -2.09 -22.09 -5.49
CA VAL A 123 -1.16 -22.69 -4.53
C VAL A 123 0.24 -22.76 -5.15
N GLY A 124 1.24 -22.35 -4.38
CA GLY A 124 2.64 -22.27 -4.80
C GLY A 124 3.07 -20.90 -5.34
N SER A 125 2.12 -20.00 -5.65
CA SER A 125 2.44 -18.64 -6.10
C SER A 125 2.68 -17.68 -4.92
N LEU A 126 3.39 -16.59 -5.19
CA LEU A 126 3.58 -15.49 -4.25
C LEU A 126 2.42 -14.52 -4.30
N TYR A 127 1.95 -14.12 -3.12
CA TYR A 127 0.91 -13.12 -2.97
C TYR A 127 1.29 -12.06 -1.95
N GLN A 128 0.74 -10.88 -2.16
CA GLN A 128 0.77 -9.80 -1.19
C GLN A 128 -0.65 -9.37 -0.85
N PHE A 129 -0.94 -9.35 0.45
CA PHE A 129 -2.23 -8.96 0.98
C PHE A 129 -2.10 -7.71 1.84
N ILE A 130 -3.14 -6.87 1.80
CA ILE A 130 -3.33 -5.75 2.72
C ILE A 130 -4.66 -5.97 3.42
N GLY A 131 -4.65 -5.91 4.75
CA GLY A 131 -5.83 -6.20 5.54
C GLY A 131 -5.65 -5.86 7.01
N GLU A 132 -6.67 -6.17 7.80
CA GLU A 132 -6.69 -5.98 9.25
C GLU A 132 -6.47 -7.31 9.96
N LEU A 133 -5.66 -7.31 11.02
CA LEU A 133 -5.43 -8.49 11.84
C LEU A 133 -6.57 -8.68 12.85
N PHE A 134 -7.13 -9.88 12.90
CA PHE A 134 -8.14 -10.30 13.87
C PHE A 134 -7.68 -11.55 14.60
N PHE A 135 -8.05 -11.67 15.86
CA PHE A 135 -7.87 -12.89 16.63
C PHE A 135 -9.18 -13.66 16.72
N GLU A 136 -9.14 -14.92 16.31
CA GLU A 136 -10.24 -15.84 16.54
C GLU A 136 -10.30 -16.26 18.03
N PRO A 137 -11.44 -16.83 18.50
CA PRO A 137 -11.60 -17.25 19.90
C PRO A 137 -10.56 -18.27 20.40
N ASN A 138 -9.89 -18.97 19.49
CA ASN A 138 -8.78 -19.89 19.74
C ASN A 138 -7.41 -19.19 19.84
N ASN A 139 -7.38 -17.86 19.83
CA ASN A 139 -6.16 -17.02 19.80
C ASN A 139 -5.32 -17.19 18.52
N GLU A 140 -5.91 -17.70 17.44
CA GLU A 140 -5.26 -17.73 16.13
C GLU A 140 -5.42 -16.38 15.42
N ALA A 141 -4.32 -15.89 14.86
CA ALA A 141 -4.30 -14.64 14.13
C ALA A 141 -4.71 -14.86 12.67
N VAL A 142 -5.73 -14.15 12.22
CA VAL A 142 -6.25 -14.18 10.85
C VAL A 142 -6.24 -12.76 10.29
N LEU A 143 -5.64 -12.58 9.10
CA LEU A 143 -5.66 -11.30 8.40
C LEU A 143 -6.91 -11.24 7.51
N LYS A 144 -7.85 -10.36 7.82
CA LYS A 144 -8.99 -10.07 6.93
C LYS A 144 -8.52 -9.18 5.80
N ALA A 145 -8.33 -9.78 4.63
CA ALA A 145 -7.74 -9.09 3.51
C ALA A 145 -8.77 -8.19 2.80
N ARG A 146 -8.38 -6.94 2.61
CA ARG A 146 -9.11 -5.95 1.79
C ARG A 146 -8.60 -5.89 0.36
N VAL A 147 -7.33 -6.20 0.17
CA VAL A 147 -6.67 -6.26 -1.15
C VAL A 147 -5.74 -7.46 -1.17
N GLY A 148 -5.69 -8.16 -2.30
CA GLY A 148 -4.70 -9.19 -2.57
C GLY A 148 -4.20 -9.07 -4.02
N ARG A 149 -2.91 -9.33 -4.23
CA ARG A 149 -2.30 -9.38 -5.56
C ARG A 149 -1.32 -10.54 -5.68
N ASN A 150 -1.30 -11.19 -6.83
CA ASN A 150 -0.22 -12.09 -7.21
C ASN A 150 1.04 -11.26 -7.47
N VAL A 151 2.17 -11.71 -6.95
CA VAL A 151 3.49 -11.08 -7.07
C VAL A 151 4.53 -12.10 -7.52
N ASP A 152 4.12 -13.05 -8.35
CA ASP A 152 5.04 -14.01 -8.95
C ASP A 152 6.13 -13.27 -9.73
N GLY A 153 7.39 -13.72 -9.58
CA GLY A 153 8.56 -13.07 -10.13
C GLY A 153 9.20 -12.02 -9.21
N MET A 154 8.61 -11.71 -8.06
CA MET A 154 9.27 -10.90 -7.04
C MET A 154 10.41 -11.69 -6.37
N ASP A 155 11.60 -11.10 -6.32
CA ASP A 155 12.70 -11.64 -5.52
C ASP A 155 12.44 -11.36 -4.03
N LEU A 156 12.04 -12.40 -3.29
CA LEU A 156 11.77 -12.30 -1.86
C LEU A 156 13.00 -11.88 -1.06
N LYS A 157 14.20 -12.33 -1.44
CA LYS A 157 15.42 -11.98 -0.70
C LYS A 157 15.69 -10.48 -0.81
N LEU A 158 15.59 -9.92 -2.02
CA LEU A 158 15.74 -8.49 -2.23
C LEU A 158 14.62 -7.69 -1.55
N TYR A 159 13.40 -8.22 -1.55
CA TYR A 159 12.27 -7.61 -0.83
C TYR A 159 12.56 -7.49 0.68
N HIS A 160 13.04 -8.55 1.32
CA HIS A 160 13.41 -8.51 2.75
C HIS A 160 14.55 -7.53 3.04
N GLN A 161 15.59 -7.50 2.19
CA GLN A 161 16.68 -6.52 2.32
C GLN A 161 16.16 -5.08 2.23
N SER A 162 15.25 -4.83 1.29
CA SER A 162 14.63 -3.51 1.11
C SER A 162 13.78 -3.11 2.31
N LEU A 163 13.07 -4.07 2.92
CA LEU A 163 12.32 -3.84 4.16
C LEU A 163 13.25 -3.48 5.33
N GLN A 164 14.38 -4.18 5.46
CA GLN A 164 15.35 -3.89 6.51
C GLN A 164 15.89 -2.47 6.40
N LEU A 165 16.32 -2.06 5.19
CA LEU A 165 16.78 -0.69 4.92
C LEU A 165 15.70 0.36 5.24
N LEU A 166 14.44 0.06 4.93
CA LEU A 166 13.32 0.93 5.28
C LEU A 166 13.18 1.11 6.81
N ARG A 167 13.39 0.05 7.59
CA ARG A 167 13.34 0.12 9.06
C ARG A 167 14.50 0.93 9.63
N GLU A 168 15.70 0.70 9.14
CA GLU A 168 16.90 1.45 9.53
C GLU A 168 16.69 2.93 9.28
N PHE A 169 16.22 3.30 8.08
CA PHE A 169 15.89 4.68 7.74
C PHE A 169 14.80 5.28 8.65
N GLN A 170 13.71 4.54 8.90
CA GLN A 170 12.64 5.00 9.79
C GLN A 170 13.13 5.22 11.23
N ALA A 171 14.01 4.36 11.74
CA ALA A 171 14.60 4.47 13.06
C ALA A 171 15.52 5.70 13.15
N GLU A 172 16.35 5.95 12.13
CA GLU A 172 17.20 7.15 12.05
C GLU A 172 16.38 8.44 12.05
N GLN A 173 15.29 8.50 11.27
CA GLN A 173 14.42 9.67 11.24
C GLN A 173 13.72 9.92 12.58
N ASN A 174 13.35 8.85 13.30
CA ASN A 174 12.75 8.97 14.62
C ASN A 174 13.77 9.39 15.69
N ASN A 175 15.03 8.94 15.58
CA ASN A 175 16.10 9.29 16.51
C ASN A 175 16.70 10.68 16.25
N GLY A 176 16.75 11.12 14.99
CA GLY A 176 17.21 12.47 14.60
C GLY A 176 16.19 13.58 14.87
N ARG A 177 14.96 13.23 15.24
CA ARG A 177 13.91 14.14 15.73
C ARG A 177 13.87 14.15 17.26
N THR A 178 14.98 14.52 17.89
CA THR A 178 14.91 14.98 19.30
C THR A 178 14.27 16.37 19.35
N PRO A 179 13.31 16.63 20.27
CA PRO A 179 12.66 17.94 20.44
C PRO A 179 13.61 19.04 20.91
#